data_AF-A0A7K3AFU6-F1
#
_entry.id   AF-A0A7K3AFU6-F1
#
_cell.length_a   1.000
_cell.length_b   1.000
_cell.length_c   1.000
_cell.angle_alpha   90.00
_cell.angle_beta   90.00
_cell.angle_gamma   90.00
#
_symmetry.space_group_name_H-M   'P 1'
#
loop_
_entity.id
_entity.type
_entity.pdbx_description
1 polymer ?
#
loop_
_entity_poly.entity_id
_entity_poly.type
_entity_poly.pdbx_seq_one_letter_code
_entity_poly.pdbx_strand_id
1 'polypeptide(L)'
;MGDVWAFRDAVGHWAAGGPGEPAHELARQLELRTAVLVEGASDLAAVETLAARRGRDLAVDGVCVVPMGGAMSVGRYATLLGPSGLGLRLTGLCDEREQGYYARGWERAGAPHQDIFVCAADLEDELIRALGTARVEEVVAAEGDLRAWQTFLQQPAQLGRPRGQQLRRFLGTKKGRKIRYGTLLVEALDPARVPVPLDDLLTSL
;
A
#
# COMPACT_ATOMS: atom_id res chain seq x y z
N MET A 1 -2.18 1.29 18.07
CA MET A 1 -1.61 0.42 17.00
C MET A 1 -2.12 -1.02 17.06
N GLY A 2 -2.24 -1.65 18.25
CA GLY A 2 -2.75 -3.03 18.38
C GLY A 2 -4.18 -3.25 17.87
N ASP A 3 -5.07 -2.30 18.10
CA ASP A 3 -6.50 -2.44 17.75
C ASP A 3 -6.76 -2.32 16.24
N VAL A 4 -6.01 -1.48 15.52
CA VAL A 4 -6.08 -1.37 14.05
C VAL A 4 -5.58 -2.64 13.38
N TRP A 5 -4.54 -3.27 13.94
CA TRP A 5 -4.08 -4.57 13.48
C TRP A 5 -5.15 -5.66 13.71
N ALA A 6 -5.77 -5.68 14.89
CA ALA A 6 -6.87 -6.60 15.19
C ALA A 6 -8.05 -6.39 14.23
N PHE A 7 -8.38 -5.14 13.88
CA PHE A 7 -9.40 -4.84 12.89
C PHE A 7 -9.04 -5.41 11.51
N ARG A 8 -7.80 -5.22 11.04
CA ARG A 8 -7.33 -5.77 9.76
C ARG A 8 -7.41 -7.30 9.73
N ASP A 9 -7.01 -7.95 10.83
CA ASP A 9 -7.08 -9.40 10.96
C ASP A 9 -8.54 -9.89 10.93
N ALA A 10 -9.43 -9.23 11.67
CA ALA A 10 -10.87 -9.51 11.67
C ALA A 10 -11.49 -9.34 10.26
N VAL A 11 -11.14 -8.27 9.54
CA VAL A 11 -11.59 -8.06 8.16
C VAL A 11 -11.03 -9.15 7.24
N GLY A 12 -9.77 -9.53 7.39
CA GLY A 12 -9.15 -10.61 6.62
C GLY A 12 -9.85 -11.95 6.85
N HIS A 13 -10.19 -12.25 8.10
CA HIS A 13 -10.95 -13.45 8.47
C HIS A 13 -12.37 -13.42 7.89
N TRP A 14 -13.06 -12.29 7.98
CA TRP A 14 -14.38 -12.10 7.37
C TRP A 14 -14.33 -12.26 5.84
N ALA A 15 -13.31 -11.69 5.19
CA ALA A 15 -13.08 -11.83 3.76
C ALA A 15 -12.75 -13.28 3.35
N ALA A 16 -12.28 -14.12 4.27
CA ALA A 16 -12.08 -15.56 4.08
C ALA A 16 -13.33 -16.40 4.38
N GLY A 17 -14.47 -15.78 4.72
CA GLY A 17 -15.74 -16.45 5.03
C GLY A 17 -16.03 -16.64 6.52
N GLY A 18 -15.21 -16.07 7.40
CA GLY A 18 -15.47 -16.01 8.83
C GLY A 18 -16.56 -15.01 9.22
N PRO A 19 -16.92 -14.91 10.52
CA PRO A 19 -17.88 -13.94 11.03
C PRO A 19 -17.41 -12.50 10.85
N GLY A 20 -18.34 -11.59 10.56
CA GLY A 20 -18.07 -10.17 10.37
C GLY A 20 -18.22 -9.34 11.64
N GLU A 21 -18.85 -9.89 12.68
CA GLU A 21 -19.15 -9.21 13.94
C GLU A 21 -17.91 -8.60 14.62
N PRO A 22 -16.75 -9.30 14.70
CA PRO A 22 -15.56 -8.70 15.29
C PRO A 22 -15.07 -7.45 14.52
N ALA A 23 -15.17 -7.45 13.20
CA ALA A 23 -14.80 -6.30 12.38
C ALA A 23 -15.76 -5.12 12.60
N HIS A 24 -17.07 -5.38 12.79
CA HIS A 24 -18.04 -4.33 13.12
C HIS A 24 -17.79 -3.71 14.49
N GLU A 25 -17.51 -4.53 15.50
CA GLU A 25 -17.23 -4.05 16.84
C GLU A 25 -15.96 -3.19 16.86
N LEU A 26 -14.88 -3.68 16.27
CA LEU A 26 -13.61 -2.95 16.19
C LEU A 26 -13.74 -1.66 15.38
N ALA A 27 -14.47 -1.66 14.27
CA ALA A 27 -14.71 -0.45 13.48
C ALA A 27 -15.44 0.63 14.29
N ARG A 28 -16.42 0.24 15.12
CA ARG A 28 -17.14 1.16 16.01
C ARG A 28 -16.27 1.66 17.15
N GLN A 29 -15.49 0.78 17.78
CA GLN A 29 -14.58 1.13 18.87
C GLN A 29 -13.49 2.11 18.42
N LEU A 30 -13.00 1.94 17.19
CA LEU A 30 -11.98 2.78 16.58
C LEU A 30 -12.56 4.00 15.84
N GLU A 31 -13.88 4.18 15.86
CA GLU A 31 -14.59 5.26 15.16
C GLU A 31 -14.16 5.40 13.69
N LEU A 32 -13.96 4.26 13.01
CA LEU A 32 -13.50 4.25 11.63
C LEU A 32 -14.56 4.88 10.72
N ARG A 33 -14.11 5.79 9.86
CA ARG A 33 -14.92 6.47 8.84
C ARG A 33 -14.42 6.23 7.42
N THR A 34 -13.14 5.90 7.24
CA THR A 34 -12.53 5.68 5.92
C THR A 34 -11.70 4.40 5.90
N ALA A 35 -11.87 3.60 4.84
CA ALA A 35 -10.99 2.49 4.51
C ALA A 35 -10.18 2.81 3.24
N VAL A 36 -8.86 2.78 3.36
CA VAL A 36 -7.93 2.89 2.23
C VAL A 36 -7.55 1.49 1.78
N LEU A 37 -8.05 1.06 0.63
CA LEU A 37 -7.77 -0.25 0.07
C LEU A 37 -6.47 -0.23 -0.72
N VAL A 38 -5.55 -1.12 -0.36
CA VAL A 38 -4.27 -1.29 -1.05
C VAL A 38 -4.03 -2.77 -1.33
N GLU A 39 -3.16 -3.08 -2.29
CA GLU A 39 -2.99 -4.45 -2.75
C GLU A 39 -2.21 -5.31 -1.76
N GLY A 40 -1.11 -4.76 -1.25
CA GLY A 40 -0.16 -5.50 -0.44
C GLY A 40 0.29 -4.77 0.82
N ALA A 41 1.00 -5.53 1.65
CA ALA A 41 1.58 -5.02 2.89
C ALA A 41 2.73 -4.02 2.65
N SER A 42 3.35 -3.99 1.46
CA SER A 42 4.32 -2.95 1.09
C SER A 42 3.65 -1.59 0.96
N ASP A 43 2.48 -1.56 0.34
CA ASP A 43 1.73 -0.32 0.13
C ASP A 43 1.16 0.17 1.45
N LEU A 44 0.66 -0.75 2.29
CA LEU A 44 0.30 -0.46 3.68
C LEU A 44 1.45 0.24 4.41
N ALA A 45 2.64 -0.39 4.40
CA ALA A 45 3.81 0.13 5.10
C ALA A 45 4.21 1.51 4.57
N ALA A 46 4.18 1.71 3.26
CA ALA A 46 4.50 3.00 2.63
C ALA A 46 3.51 4.11 3.03
N VAL A 47 2.20 3.84 2.99
CA VAL A 47 1.15 4.82 3.34
C VAL A 47 1.24 5.21 4.82
N GLU A 48 1.34 4.23 5.72
CA GLU A 48 1.46 4.49 7.16
C GLU A 48 2.74 5.25 7.50
N THR A 49 3.86 4.89 6.86
CA THR A 49 5.14 5.59 7.04
C THR A 49 5.03 7.04 6.59
N LEU A 50 4.42 7.31 5.44
CA LEU A 50 4.28 8.68 4.95
C LEU A 50 3.36 9.51 5.84
N ALA A 51 2.24 8.93 6.31
CA ALA A 51 1.34 9.61 7.24
C ALA A 51 2.07 9.98 8.55
N ALA A 52 2.82 9.04 9.14
CA ALA A 52 3.61 9.28 10.33
C ALA A 52 4.67 10.37 10.10
N ARG A 53 5.35 10.38 8.94
CA ARG A 53 6.30 11.45 8.57
C ARG A 53 5.65 12.83 8.47
N ARG A 54 4.36 12.89 8.18
CA ARG A 54 3.55 14.13 8.18
C ARG A 54 2.97 14.47 9.56
N GLY A 55 3.32 13.70 10.60
CA GLY A 55 2.79 13.87 11.95
C GLY A 55 1.31 13.50 12.08
N ARG A 56 0.78 12.70 11.14
CA ARG A 56 -0.60 12.23 11.16
C ARG A 56 -0.68 10.82 11.76
N ASP A 57 -1.63 10.64 12.67
CA ASP A 57 -2.05 9.31 13.12
C ASP A 57 -3.38 8.96 12.42
N LEU A 58 -3.29 8.09 11.41
CA LEU A 58 -4.45 7.69 10.62
C LEU A 58 -5.55 7.06 11.48
N ALA A 59 -5.19 6.34 12.55
CA ALA A 59 -6.17 5.69 13.42
C ALA A 59 -6.98 6.73 14.20
N VAL A 60 -6.32 7.78 14.70
CA VAL A 60 -6.97 8.93 15.36
C VAL A 60 -7.85 9.69 14.36
N ASP A 61 -7.44 9.77 13.10
CA ASP A 61 -8.25 10.35 12.02
C ASP A 61 -9.41 9.45 11.57
N GLY A 62 -9.64 8.29 12.21
CA GLY A 62 -10.68 7.32 11.83
C GLY A 62 -10.43 6.68 10.46
N VAL A 63 -9.16 6.59 10.03
CA VAL A 63 -8.73 6.03 8.76
C VAL A 63 -8.00 4.72 9.00
N CYS A 64 -8.39 3.66 8.28
CA CYS A 64 -7.66 2.41 8.27
C CYS A 64 -7.21 2.04 6.86
N VAL A 65 -5.91 1.82 6.68
CA VAL A 65 -5.36 1.23 5.46
C VAL A 65 -5.48 -0.29 5.54
N VAL A 66 -6.02 -0.95 4.51
CA VAL A 66 -6.33 -2.39 4.51
C VAL A 66 -5.67 -3.07 3.30
N PRO A 67 -4.63 -3.90 3.51
CA PRO A 67 -4.04 -4.69 2.44
C PRO A 67 -4.94 -5.88 2.08
N MET A 68 -5.28 -6.03 0.81
CA MET A 68 -6.29 -7.00 0.36
C MET A 68 -5.73 -8.37 -0.05
N GLY A 69 -4.39 -8.49 -0.13
CA GLY A 69 -3.73 -9.68 -0.66
C GLY A 69 -3.84 -9.81 -2.18
N GLY A 70 -3.84 -8.67 -2.88
CA GLY A 70 -3.90 -8.55 -4.35
C GLY A 70 -5.18 -7.91 -4.88
N ALA A 71 -5.06 -7.20 -6.01
CA ALA A 71 -6.14 -6.41 -6.62
C ALA A 71 -7.41 -7.21 -6.94
N MET A 72 -7.31 -8.50 -7.25
CA MET A 72 -8.50 -9.34 -7.55
C MET A 72 -9.47 -9.47 -6.36
N SER A 73 -9.00 -9.23 -5.13
CA SER A 73 -9.84 -9.25 -3.93
C SER A 73 -10.64 -7.97 -3.73
N VAL A 74 -10.40 -6.91 -4.51
CA VAL A 74 -10.93 -5.56 -4.27
C VAL A 74 -12.45 -5.51 -4.19
N GLY A 75 -13.17 -6.19 -5.08
CA GLY A 75 -14.64 -6.18 -5.04
C GLY A 75 -15.21 -6.81 -3.77
N ARG A 76 -14.53 -7.82 -3.21
CA ARG A 76 -14.92 -8.44 -1.94
C ARG A 76 -14.71 -7.45 -0.80
N TYR A 77 -13.50 -6.92 -0.63
CA TYR A 77 -13.20 -5.98 0.44
C TYR A 77 -14.03 -4.69 0.35
N ALA A 78 -14.24 -4.15 -0.86
CA ALA A 78 -15.11 -2.99 -1.07
C ALA A 78 -16.54 -3.26 -0.60
N THR A 79 -17.09 -4.45 -0.87
CA THR A 79 -18.44 -4.82 -0.41
C THR A 79 -18.50 -4.90 1.12
N LEU A 80 -17.48 -5.47 1.76
CA LEU A 80 -17.43 -5.65 3.22
C LEU A 80 -17.22 -4.34 3.97
N LEU A 81 -16.36 -3.45 3.46
CA LEU A 81 -15.99 -2.22 4.14
C LEU A 81 -16.87 -1.02 3.74
N GLY A 82 -17.38 -1.01 2.52
CA GLY A 82 -18.13 0.10 1.94
C GLY A 82 -19.58 0.19 2.42
N PRO A 83 -20.42 0.96 1.71
CA PRO A 83 -21.81 1.25 2.09
C PRO A 83 -22.66 0.04 2.46
N SER A 84 -22.49 -1.09 1.76
CA SER A 84 -23.27 -2.32 1.97
C SER A 84 -22.80 -3.17 3.17
N GLY A 85 -21.64 -2.87 3.75
CA GLY A 85 -21.06 -3.58 4.89
C GLY A 85 -20.87 -2.64 6.07
N LEU A 86 -19.62 -2.30 6.39
CA LEU A 86 -19.30 -1.41 7.52
C LEU A 86 -19.71 0.06 7.31
N GLY A 87 -20.12 0.45 6.10
CA GLY A 87 -20.55 1.81 5.82
C GLY A 87 -19.40 2.83 5.74
N LEU A 88 -18.16 2.37 5.59
CA LEU A 88 -16.99 3.24 5.52
C LEU A 88 -16.91 3.93 4.14
N ARG A 89 -16.39 5.16 4.13
CA ARG A 89 -15.92 5.78 2.89
C ARG A 89 -14.77 4.94 2.34
N LEU A 90 -14.84 4.59 1.06
CA LEU A 90 -13.76 3.87 0.39
C LEU A 90 -12.84 4.86 -0.33
N THR A 91 -11.56 4.53 -0.38
CA THR A 91 -10.57 5.10 -1.30
C THR A 91 -9.49 4.04 -1.53
N GLY A 92 -8.55 4.25 -2.44
CA GLY A 92 -7.52 3.24 -2.67
C GLY A 92 -6.32 3.70 -3.47
N LEU A 93 -5.28 2.87 -3.43
CA LEU A 93 -4.06 2.99 -4.21
C LEU A 93 -3.83 1.69 -4.97
N CYS A 94 -3.67 1.77 -6.29
CA CYS A 94 -3.44 0.60 -7.15
C CYS A 94 -2.51 0.93 -8.31
N ASP A 95 -2.08 -0.10 -9.04
CA ASP A 95 -1.33 0.12 -10.27
C ASP A 95 -2.29 0.39 -11.45
N GLU A 96 -1.80 1.02 -12.51
CA GLU A 96 -2.59 1.35 -13.72
C GLU A 96 -3.30 0.13 -14.30
N ARG A 97 -2.62 -1.02 -14.27
CA ARG A 97 -3.17 -2.30 -14.77
C ARG A 97 -4.35 -2.80 -13.94
N GLU A 98 -4.48 -2.34 -12.70
CA GLU A 98 -5.46 -2.82 -11.71
C GLU A 98 -6.61 -1.86 -11.48
N GLN A 99 -6.53 -0.63 -12.01
CA GLN A 99 -7.57 0.40 -11.92
C GLN A 99 -8.96 -0.13 -12.31
N GLY A 100 -9.04 -0.95 -13.38
CA GLY A 100 -10.31 -1.55 -13.82
C GLY A 100 -10.92 -2.54 -12.81
N TYR A 101 -10.11 -3.19 -11.97
CA TYR A 101 -10.63 -4.02 -10.88
C TYR A 101 -11.21 -3.16 -9.76
N TYR A 102 -10.53 -2.07 -9.38
CA TYR A 102 -11.01 -1.13 -8.36
C TYR A 102 -12.32 -0.47 -8.77
N ALA A 103 -12.40 0.07 -10.00
CA ALA A 103 -13.61 0.71 -10.52
C ALA A 103 -14.83 -0.24 -10.44
N ARG A 104 -14.69 -1.47 -10.95
CA ARG A 104 -15.75 -2.49 -10.86
C ARG A 104 -16.07 -2.88 -9.42
N GLY A 105 -15.06 -2.92 -8.55
CA GLY A 105 -15.23 -3.21 -7.12
C GLY A 105 -16.08 -2.14 -6.44
N TRP A 106 -15.84 -0.87 -6.76
CA TRP A 106 -16.55 0.28 -6.19
C TRP A 106 -17.99 0.31 -6.68
N GLU A 107 -18.22 0.10 -7.98
CA GLU A 107 -19.56 -0.03 -8.55
C GLU A 107 -20.36 -1.12 -7.82
N ARG A 108 -19.77 -2.31 -7.65
CA ARG A 108 -20.41 -3.44 -6.96
C ARG A 108 -20.69 -3.15 -5.49
N ALA A 109 -19.85 -2.34 -4.84
CA ALA A 109 -20.04 -1.91 -3.46
C ALA A 109 -21.01 -0.73 -3.30
N GLY A 110 -21.56 -0.19 -4.40
CA GLY A 110 -22.45 0.98 -4.36
C GLY A 110 -21.71 2.30 -4.11
N ALA A 111 -20.42 2.38 -4.46
CA ALA A 111 -19.55 3.53 -4.23
C ALA A 111 -18.82 4.04 -5.52
N PRO A 112 -19.51 4.24 -6.67
CA PRO A 112 -18.89 4.45 -7.99
C PRO A 112 -18.12 5.77 -8.19
N HIS A 113 -18.05 6.66 -7.19
CA HIS A 113 -17.46 8.00 -7.29
C HIS A 113 -16.36 8.29 -6.27
N GLN A 114 -15.80 7.25 -5.65
CA GLN A 114 -14.71 7.45 -4.71
C GLN A 114 -13.36 7.51 -5.42
N ASP A 115 -12.42 8.25 -4.83
CA ASP A 115 -11.09 8.43 -5.39
C ASP A 115 -10.31 7.11 -5.44
N ILE A 116 -9.64 6.89 -6.57
CA ILE A 116 -8.67 5.81 -6.77
C ILE A 116 -7.39 6.45 -7.28
N PHE A 117 -6.32 6.35 -6.51
CA PHE A 117 -5.01 6.87 -6.86
C PHE A 117 -4.21 5.78 -7.56
N VAL A 118 -3.56 6.14 -8.67
CA VAL A 118 -3.03 5.16 -9.62
C VAL A 118 -1.53 5.35 -9.81
N CYS A 119 -0.75 4.35 -9.42
CA CYS A 119 0.66 4.23 -9.74
C CYS A 119 0.85 3.83 -11.21
N ALA A 120 1.84 4.40 -11.91
CA ALA A 120 2.04 4.10 -13.32
C ALA A 120 2.45 2.62 -13.56
N ALA A 121 3.36 2.09 -12.74
CA ALA A 121 3.85 0.73 -12.88
C ALA A 121 3.72 -0.12 -11.62
N ASP A 122 4.16 0.42 -10.48
CA ASP A 122 3.80 0.05 -9.11
C ASP A 122 4.34 1.11 -8.14
N LEU A 123 3.98 1.01 -6.86
CA LEU A 123 4.45 1.95 -5.85
C LEU A 123 5.98 1.95 -5.71
N GLU A 124 6.66 0.81 -5.87
CA GLU A 124 8.11 0.77 -5.84
C GLU A 124 8.73 1.55 -7.00
N ASP A 125 8.17 1.47 -8.21
CA ASP A 125 8.61 2.28 -9.34
C ASP A 125 8.43 3.77 -9.05
N GLU A 126 7.28 4.18 -8.51
CA GLU A 126 7.02 5.56 -8.10
C GLU A 126 8.09 6.08 -7.11
N LEU A 127 8.37 5.30 -6.07
CA LEU A 127 9.37 5.64 -5.05
C LEU A 127 10.79 5.69 -5.63
N ILE A 128 11.15 4.74 -6.50
CA ILE A 128 12.46 4.71 -7.16
C ILE A 128 12.63 5.92 -8.10
N ARG A 129 11.58 6.33 -8.83
CA ARG A 129 11.61 7.52 -9.69
C ARG A 129 11.76 8.80 -8.88
N ALA A 130 11.07 8.91 -7.76
CA ALA A 130 11.15 10.08 -6.88
C ALA A 130 12.52 10.23 -6.19
N LEU A 131 13.09 9.12 -5.70
CA LEU A 131 14.40 9.10 -5.02
C LEU A 131 15.59 9.18 -6.00
N GLY A 132 15.44 8.57 -7.18
CA GLY A 132 16.55 8.27 -8.06
C GLY A 132 17.33 7.02 -7.62
N THR A 133 17.91 6.31 -8.60
CA THR A 133 18.53 5.00 -8.37
C THR A 133 19.73 5.04 -7.43
N ALA A 134 20.52 6.11 -7.45
CA ALA A 134 21.68 6.26 -6.58
C ALA A 134 21.28 6.27 -5.09
N ARG A 135 20.25 7.07 -4.76
CA ARG A 135 19.74 7.17 -3.38
C ARG A 135 19.14 5.84 -2.90
N VAL A 136 18.46 5.12 -3.78
CA VAL A 136 17.94 3.78 -3.47
C VAL A 136 19.08 2.80 -3.20
N GLU A 137 20.17 2.84 -3.96
CA GLU A 137 21.35 1.99 -3.70
C GLU A 137 22.03 2.32 -2.37
N GLU A 138 22.07 3.60 -1.97
CA GLU A 138 22.55 4.00 -0.64
C GLU A 138 21.68 3.42 0.48
N VAL A 139 20.35 3.44 0.33
CA VAL A 139 19.42 2.80 1.29
C VAL A 139 19.70 1.30 1.34
N VAL A 140 19.84 0.63 0.20
CA VAL A 140 20.19 -0.80 0.14
C VAL A 140 21.51 -1.10 0.87
N ALA A 141 22.50 -0.21 0.74
CA ALA A 141 23.77 -0.35 1.44
C ALA A 141 23.66 -0.15 2.95
N ALA A 142 22.94 0.89 3.39
CA ALA A 142 22.68 1.16 4.81
C ALA A 142 21.96 0.00 5.50
N GLU A 143 21.07 -0.68 4.76
CA GLU A 143 20.27 -1.80 5.28
C GLU A 143 20.98 -3.16 5.24
N GLY A 144 22.27 -3.17 4.90
CA GLY A 144 23.13 -4.36 4.88
C GLY A 144 22.91 -5.29 3.69
N ASP A 145 22.15 -4.86 2.68
CA ASP A 145 21.79 -5.66 1.51
C ASP A 145 22.77 -5.48 0.32
N LEU A 146 23.84 -4.67 0.47
CA LEU A 146 24.78 -4.34 -0.61
C LEU A 146 25.37 -5.58 -1.30
N ARG A 147 25.82 -6.57 -0.53
CA ARG A 147 26.37 -7.80 -1.10
C ARG A 147 25.31 -8.59 -1.88
N ALA A 148 24.08 -8.64 -1.38
CA ALA A 148 22.99 -9.30 -2.08
C ALA A 148 22.63 -8.57 -3.38
N TRP A 149 22.67 -7.23 -3.36
CA TRP A 149 22.47 -6.39 -4.52
C TRP A 149 23.55 -6.60 -5.59
N GLN A 150 24.82 -6.59 -5.21
CA GLN A 150 25.93 -6.85 -6.13
C GLN A 150 25.82 -8.24 -6.78
N THR A 151 25.51 -9.28 -6.01
CA THR A 151 25.27 -10.62 -6.57
C THR A 151 24.07 -10.64 -7.53
N PHE A 152 23.00 -9.93 -7.20
CA PHE A 152 21.82 -9.83 -8.06
C PHE A 152 22.13 -9.18 -9.40
N LEU A 153 22.96 -8.14 -9.41
CA LEU A 153 23.40 -7.44 -10.63
C LEU A 153 24.20 -8.33 -11.60
N GLN A 154 24.91 -9.34 -11.09
CA GLN A 154 25.68 -10.28 -11.93
C GLN A 154 24.80 -11.35 -12.60
N GLN A 155 23.49 -11.40 -12.30
CA GLN A 155 22.61 -12.39 -12.90
C GLN A 155 22.38 -12.07 -14.39
N PRO A 156 22.42 -13.06 -15.30
CA PRO A 156 22.19 -12.85 -16.73
C PRO A 156 20.88 -12.14 -17.04
N ALA A 157 19.83 -12.42 -16.26
CA ALA A 157 18.51 -11.80 -16.40
C ALA A 157 18.49 -10.28 -16.11
N GLN A 158 19.55 -9.70 -15.56
CA GLN A 158 19.66 -8.26 -15.31
C GLN A 158 20.49 -7.53 -16.39
N LEU A 159 21.18 -8.25 -17.26
CA LEU A 159 22.00 -7.64 -18.31
C LEU A 159 21.15 -6.78 -19.26
N GLY A 160 21.61 -5.56 -19.54
CA GLY A 160 20.92 -4.61 -20.41
C GLY A 160 19.65 -3.97 -19.81
N ARG A 161 19.22 -4.37 -18.61
CA ARG A 161 18.04 -3.76 -17.96
C ARG A 161 18.38 -2.39 -17.36
N PRO A 162 17.49 -1.39 -17.45
CA PRO A 162 17.66 -0.13 -16.75
C PRO A 162 17.81 -0.31 -15.25
N ARG A 163 18.64 0.52 -14.62
CA ARG A 163 18.97 0.40 -13.19
C ARG A 163 17.74 0.43 -12.28
N GLY A 164 16.76 1.28 -12.58
CA GLY A 164 15.49 1.33 -11.83
C GLY A 164 14.72 0.01 -11.88
N GLN A 165 14.68 -0.67 -13.03
CA GLN A 165 14.02 -1.98 -13.16
C GLN A 165 14.78 -3.10 -12.43
N GLN A 166 16.10 -3.02 -12.39
CA GLN A 166 16.93 -3.95 -11.62
C GLN A 166 16.64 -3.79 -10.11
N LEU A 167 16.61 -2.55 -9.62
CA LEU A 167 16.26 -2.24 -8.23
C LEU A 167 14.86 -2.72 -7.89
N ARG A 168 13.85 -2.31 -8.67
CA ARG A 168 12.46 -2.77 -8.51
C ARG A 168 12.37 -4.29 -8.43
N ARG A 169 13.07 -5.00 -9.32
CA ARG A 169 13.11 -6.47 -9.29
C ARG A 169 13.80 -7.02 -8.04
N PHE A 170 14.91 -6.41 -7.60
CA PHE A 170 15.65 -6.80 -6.40
C PHE A 170 14.81 -6.67 -5.12
N LEU A 171 14.00 -5.62 -5.01
CA LEU A 171 13.08 -5.42 -3.87
C LEU A 171 12.08 -6.58 -3.76
N GLY A 172 11.66 -7.14 -4.90
CA GLY A 172 10.72 -8.26 -4.97
C GLY A 172 11.33 -9.67 -4.80
N THR A 173 12.64 -9.86 -4.65
CA THR A 173 13.23 -11.23 -4.70
C THR A 173 13.07 -12.05 -3.42
N LYS A 174 12.70 -11.45 -2.29
CA LYS A 174 12.60 -12.14 -0.99
C LYS A 174 11.28 -11.79 -0.31
N LYS A 175 10.68 -12.78 0.36
CA LYS A 175 9.51 -12.56 1.23
C LYS A 175 9.85 -11.49 2.26
N GLY A 176 8.95 -10.53 2.44
CA GLY A 176 9.10 -9.44 3.42
C GLY A 176 10.03 -8.30 2.99
N ARG A 177 10.92 -8.49 1.99
CA ARG A 177 11.80 -7.40 1.52
C ARG A 177 10.99 -6.24 0.95
N LYS A 178 10.00 -6.52 0.11
CA LYS A 178 9.11 -5.52 -0.47
C LYS A 178 8.44 -4.66 0.61
N ILE A 179 7.99 -5.31 1.70
CA ILE A 179 7.37 -4.63 2.86
C ILE A 179 8.38 -3.71 3.56
N ARG A 180 9.56 -4.25 3.92
CA ARG A 180 10.62 -3.47 4.58
C ARG A 180 11.02 -2.25 3.75
N TYR A 181 11.23 -2.43 2.44
CA TYR A 181 11.64 -1.33 1.58
C TYR A 181 10.50 -0.34 1.27
N GLY A 182 9.23 -0.73 1.37
CA GLY A 182 8.11 0.22 1.35
C GLY A 182 8.28 1.32 2.41
N THR A 183 8.61 0.94 3.64
CA THR A 183 8.95 1.91 4.72
C THR A 183 10.21 2.68 4.41
N LEU A 184 11.34 2.00 4.17
CA LEU A 184 12.65 2.64 4.05
C LEU A 184 12.74 3.65 2.90
N LEU A 185 12.12 3.34 1.77
CA LEU A 185 12.10 4.25 0.63
C LEU A 185 11.27 5.49 0.93
N VAL A 186 10.13 5.33 1.62
CA VAL A 186 9.34 6.47 2.08
C VAL A 186 10.08 7.30 3.11
N GLU A 187 10.81 6.69 4.04
CA GLU A 187 11.67 7.42 5.01
C GLU A 187 12.76 8.23 4.32
N ALA A 188 13.32 7.71 3.22
CA ALA A 188 14.37 8.36 2.45
C ALA A 188 13.85 9.51 1.56
N LEU A 189 12.54 9.67 1.36
CA LEU A 189 11.98 10.72 0.50
C LEU A 189 12.27 12.12 1.06
N ASP A 190 12.60 13.04 0.16
CA ASP A 190 12.46 14.47 0.42
C ASP A 190 10.96 14.78 0.61
N PRO A 191 10.54 15.44 1.71
CA PRO A 191 9.14 15.84 1.92
C PRO A 191 8.54 16.64 0.77
N ALA A 192 9.35 17.36 -0.01
CA ALA A 192 8.91 18.13 -1.17
C ALA A 192 8.82 17.31 -2.47
N ARG A 193 9.20 16.02 -2.46
CA ARG A 193 9.24 15.14 -3.64
C ARG A 193 8.57 13.80 -3.38
N VAL A 194 7.36 13.85 -2.82
CA VAL A 194 6.52 12.66 -2.67
C VAL A 194 5.90 12.30 -4.02
N PRO A 195 5.81 11.01 -4.41
CA PRO A 195 5.10 10.62 -5.62
C PRO A 195 3.64 11.06 -5.59
N VAL A 196 3.15 11.62 -6.70
CA VAL A 196 1.80 12.20 -6.83
C VAL A 196 0.68 11.25 -6.33
N PRO A 197 0.63 9.95 -6.73
CA PRO A 197 -0.45 9.08 -6.27
C PRO A 197 -0.49 8.90 -4.75
N LEU A 198 0.67 8.94 -4.09
CA LEU A 198 0.77 8.76 -2.65
C LEU A 198 0.48 10.07 -1.89
N ASP A 199 0.88 11.21 -2.47
CA ASP A 199 0.60 12.54 -1.93
C ASP A 199 -0.89 12.88 -2.00
N ASP A 200 -1.49 12.68 -3.17
CA ASP A 200 -2.91 12.93 -3.42
C ASP A 200 -3.78 12.02 -2.53
N LEU A 201 -3.39 10.75 -2.39
CA LEU A 201 -4.04 9.82 -1.46
C LEU A 201 -4.10 10.42 -0.06
N LEU A 202 -2.96 10.78 0.53
CA LEU A 202 -2.95 11.31 1.89
C LEU A 202 -3.67 12.66 2.02
N THR A 203 -3.68 13.47 0.97
CA THR A 203 -4.39 14.75 0.97
C THR A 203 -5.91 14.56 0.94
N SER A 204 -6.40 13.44 0.40
CA SER A 204 -7.83 13.08 0.37
C SER A 204 -8.40 12.52 1.68
N LEU A 205 -7.57 12.31 2.71
CA LEU A 205 -7.92 11.67 3.99
C LEU A 205 -8.19 12.69 5.10
#